data_AF-B5E9S2-F1
#
_entry.id   AF-B5E9S2-F1
#
_cell.length_a   1.000
_cell.length_b   1.000
_cell.length_c   1.000
_cell.angle_alpha   90.00
_cell.angle_beta   90.00
_cell.angle_gamma   90.00
#
_symmetry.space_group_name_H-M   'P 1'
#
loop_
_entity.id
_entity.type
_entity.pdbx_description
1 polymer ?
#
loop_
_entity_poly.entity_id
_entity_poly.type
_entity_poly.pdbx_seq_one_letter_code
_entity_poly.pdbx_strand_id
1 'polypeptide(L)'
;MAHDKVKKGGAAPRQRKFLCAYGESSTFNISEACKAAGIGRRTFYNWLTDDSKFKTDFEELTESRLDAIESALHSRAVIEKDTTALIFLAKTLLKDRGYIEGRGAIGENAPIVREVIDEVIAGSCTVEMAALRIAREGKPLPKVLEIMLTKPDLGNHEEESPPISDEELEEKYQAALRQVAEQRDKFVPQRREEVVALKEVLRDQDSFKPGGE
;
A
#
# COMPACT_ATOMS: atom_id res chain seq x y z
N MET A 1 12.70 12.90 49.31
CA MET A 1 11.90 13.69 48.35
C MET A 1 11.14 12.70 47.47
N ALA A 2 9.89 12.42 47.82
CA ALA A 2 9.04 11.52 47.05
C ALA A 2 8.54 12.28 45.81
N HIS A 3 8.93 11.82 44.62
CA HIS A 3 8.36 12.32 43.37
C HIS A 3 6.89 11.92 43.30
N ASP A 4 6.03 12.91 43.50
CA ASP A 4 4.59 12.84 43.30
C ASP A 4 4.31 12.47 41.83
N LYS A 5 3.92 11.20 41.61
CA LYS A 5 3.47 10.75 40.29
C LYS A 5 2.06 11.29 40.08
N VAL A 6 1.96 12.44 39.43
CA VAL A 6 0.70 12.99 38.92
C VAL A 6 -0.07 11.89 38.18
N LYS A 7 -1.19 11.44 38.78
CA LYS A 7 -2.12 10.50 38.15
C LYS A 7 -2.53 11.07 36.78
N LYS A 8 -2.09 10.43 35.69
CA LYS A 8 -2.55 10.76 34.34
C LYS A 8 -4.06 10.59 34.28
N GLY A 9 -4.80 11.69 34.22
CA GLY A 9 -6.22 11.68 33.86
C GLY A 9 -6.44 10.93 32.55
N GLY A 10 -7.61 10.28 32.41
CA GLY A 10 -7.95 9.40 31.29
C GLY A 10 -7.70 10.03 29.90
N ALA A 11 -7.56 9.20 28.87
CA ALA A 11 -7.36 9.65 27.49
C ALA A 11 -8.58 10.42 26.94
N ALA A 12 -9.79 9.94 27.24
CA ALA A 12 -11.08 10.48 26.78
C ALA A 12 -11.28 12.00 26.95
N PRO A 13 -11.06 12.62 28.14
CA PRO A 13 -11.23 14.07 28.30
C PRO A 13 -10.21 14.90 27.52
N ARG A 14 -9.01 14.36 27.26
CA ARG A 14 -7.97 15.06 26.48
C ARG A 14 -8.21 14.95 24.98
N GLN A 15 -8.70 13.80 24.52
CA GLN A 15 -9.17 13.58 23.14
C GLN A 15 -10.30 14.56 22.79
N ARG A 16 -11.31 14.70 23.66
CA ARG A 16 -12.42 15.66 23.45
C ARG A 16 -11.94 17.11 23.38
N LYS A 17 -11.03 17.51 24.28
CA LYS A 17 -10.42 18.84 24.25
C LYS A 17 -9.65 19.09 22.95
N PHE A 18 -8.96 18.07 22.43
CA PHE A 18 -8.28 18.16 21.15
C PHE A 18 -9.26 18.34 19.99
N LEU A 19 -10.32 17.52 19.90
CA LEU A 19 -11.30 17.61 18.82
C LEU A 19 -12.02 18.98 18.80
N CYS A 20 -12.43 19.47 19.97
CA CYS A 20 -13.02 20.80 20.13
C CYS A 20 -12.03 21.91 19.70
N ALA A 21 -10.79 21.86 20.18
CA ALA A 21 -9.78 22.85 19.77
C ALA A 21 -9.44 22.78 18.27
N TYR A 22 -9.44 21.59 17.67
CA TYR A 22 -9.17 21.42 16.24
C TYR A 22 -10.31 21.96 15.38
N GLY A 23 -11.56 21.69 15.76
CA GLY A 23 -12.74 22.19 15.05
C GLY A 23 -12.94 23.70 15.17
N GLU A 24 -12.60 24.29 16.32
CA GLU A 24 -12.71 25.75 16.55
C GLU A 24 -11.53 26.54 15.95
N SER A 25 -10.39 25.88 15.72
CA SER A 25 -9.20 26.55 15.20
C SER A 25 -9.36 26.92 13.71
N SER A 26 -9.43 28.22 13.41
CA SER A 26 -9.47 28.74 12.04
C SER A 26 -8.17 28.47 11.25
N THR A 27 -7.07 28.19 11.95
CA THR A 27 -5.71 27.96 11.42
C THR A 27 -5.40 26.49 11.19
N PHE A 28 -6.34 25.58 11.53
CA PHE A 28 -6.39 24.27 10.91
C PHE A 28 -5.15 23.39 11.13
N ASN A 29 -4.42 23.68 12.20
CA ASN A 29 -3.08 23.15 12.44
C ASN A 29 -3.12 22.16 13.61
N ILE A 30 -2.80 20.89 13.32
CA ILE A 30 -2.70 19.82 14.32
C ILE A 30 -1.76 20.23 15.47
N SER A 31 -0.71 21.00 15.18
CA SER A 31 0.26 21.48 16.17
C SER A 31 -0.35 22.45 17.18
N GLU A 32 -1.24 23.33 16.73
CA GLU A 32 -1.91 24.31 17.59
C GLU A 32 -2.99 23.63 18.42
N ALA A 33 -3.78 22.75 17.81
CA ALA A 33 -4.74 21.92 18.55
C ALA A 33 -4.04 21.04 19.61
N CYS A 34 -2.86 20.48 19.29
CA CYS A 34 -2.05 19.74 20.27
C CYS A 34 -1.60 20.63 21.44
N LYS A 35 -1.17 21.87 21.17
CA LYS A 35 -0.79 22.84 22.22
C LYS A 35 -1.99 23.21 23.09
N ALA A 36 -3.14 23.48 22.48
CA ALA A 36 -4.38 23.83 23.19
C ALA A 36 -4.88 22.67 24.08
N ALA A 37 -4.77 21.43 23.62
CA ALA A 37 -5.10 20.24 24.39
C ALA A 37 -4.02 19.83 25.43
N GLY A 38 -2.86 20.49 25.43
CA GLY A 38 -1.75 20.18 26.34
C GLY A 38 -1.10 18.82 26.07
N ILE A 39 -1.06 18.40 24.80
CA ILE A 39 -0.51 17.09 24.38
C ILE A 39 0.63 17.26 23.37
N GLY A 40 1.54 16.27 23.35
CA GLY A 40 2.52 16.14 22.28
C GLY A 40 1.91 15.47 21.04
N ARG A 41 2.43 15.78 19.84
CA ARG A 41 1.98 15.17 18.57
C ARG A 41 2.04 13.63 18.58
N ARG A 42 3.05 13.05 19.25
CA ARG A 42 3.16 11.59 19.41
C ARG A 42 1.93 10.99 20.08
N THR A 43 1.40 11.65 21.10
CA THR A 43 0.20 11.19 21.81
C THR A 43 -1.02 11.19 20.88
N PHE A 44 -1.14 12.19 20.02
CA PHE A 44 -2.20 12.25 19.01
C PHE A 44 -2.10 11.09 17.99
N TYR A 45 -0.91 10.82 17.45
CA TYR A 45 -0.72 9.69 16.53
C TYR A 45 -0.96 8.33 17.19
N ASN A 46 -0.59 8.19 18.47
CA ASN A 46 -0.93 7.00 19.23
C ASN A 46 -2.45 6.83 19.35
N TRP A 47 -3.21 7.91 19.62
CA TRP A 47 -4.68 7.84 19.67
C TRP A 47 -5.32 7.47 18.34
N LEU A 48 -4.78 7.94 17.22
CA LEU A 48 -5.24 7.51 15.89
C LEU A 48 -5.04 6.02 15.62
N THR A 49 -4.06 5.39 16.29
CA THR A 49 -3.75 3.97 16.13
C THR A 49 -4.50 3.10 17.14
N ASP A 50 -4.53 3.54 18.40
CA ASP A 50 -5.01 2.77 19.54
C ASP A 50 -6.53 2.90 19.75
N ASP A 51 -7.15 3.99 19.26
CA ASP A 51 -8.57 4.31 19.49
C ASP A 51 -9.32 4.56 18.18
N SER A 52 -10.03 3.53 17.72
CA SER A 52 -10.83 3.60 16.49
C SER A 52 -11.93 4.66 16.55
N LYS A 53 -12.51 4.93 17.73
CA LYS A 53 -13.60 5.91 17.84
C LYS A 53 -13.07 7.33 17.65
N PHE A 54 -11.95 7.63 18.29
CA PHE A 54 -11.29 8.93 18.13
C PHE A 54 -10.89 9.18 16.66
N LYS A 55 -10.43 8.14 15.97
CA LYS A 55 -10.09 8.22 14.54
C LYS A 55 -11.31 8.59 13.69
N THR A 56 -12.44 7.92 13.86
CA THR A 56 -13.68 8.25 13.12
C THR A 56 -14.14 9.67 13.40
N ASP A 57 -14.18 10.09 14.68
CA ASP A 57 -14.57 11.47 15.06
C ASP A 57 -13.64 12.51 14.42
N PHE A 58 -12.34 12.21 14.29
CA PHE A 58 -11.35 13.08 13.65
C PHE A 58 -11.49 13.13 12.12
N GLU A 59 -11.80 11.99 11.49
CA GLU A 59 -12.05 11.90 10.05
C GLU A 59 -13.32 12.66 9.67
N GLU A 60 -14.43 12.48 10.38
CA GLU A 60 -15.67 13.23 10.16
C GLU A 60 -15.46 14.75 10.28
N LEU A 61 -14.70 15.18 11.30
CA LEU A 61 -14.35 16.59 11.48
C LEU A 61 -13.44 17.12 10.36
N THR A 62 -12.60 16.25 9.78
CA THR A 62 -11.73 16.59 8.66
C THR A 62 -12.53 16.71 7.36
N GLU A 63 -13.48 15.82 7.10
CA GLU A 63 -14.39 15.90 5.95
C GLU A 63 -15.26 17.16 6.01
N SER A 64 -15.92 17.42 7.15
CA SER A 64 -16.71 18.65 7.34
C SER A 64 -15.88 19.93 7.10
N ARG A 65 -14.58 19.86 7.40
CA ARG A 65 -13.65 20.95 7.13
C ARG A 65 -13.29 21.06 5.65
N LEU A 66 -13.09 19.95 4.94
CA LEU A 66 -12.86 19.97 3.50
C LEU A 66 -14.05 20.64 2.79
N ASP A 67 -15.28 20.32 3.18
CA ASP A 67 -16.51 20.96 2.66
C ASP A 67 -16.50 22.48 2.84
N ALA A 68 -16.03 22.97 3.99
CA ALA A 68 -15.92 24.41 4.27
C ALA A 68 -14.85 25.08 3.39
N ILE A 69 -13.73 24.40 3.15
CA ILE A 69 -12.67 24.88 2.24
C ILE A 69 -13.17 24.90 0.80
N GLU A 70 -13.89 23.87 0.37
CA GLU A 70 -14.51 23.82 -0.97
C GLU A 70 -15.51 24.95 -1.16
N SER A 71 -16.35 25.21 -0.16
CA SER A 71 -17.29 26.34 -0.18
C SER A 71 -16.56 27.67 -0.31
N ALA A 72 -15.50 27.89 0.47
CA ALA A 72 -14.69 29.10 0.39
C ALA A 72 -13.95 29.24 -0.95
N LEU A 73 -13.39 28.15 -1.47
CA LEU A 73 -12.72 28.10 -2.76
C LEU A 73 -13.70 28.42 -3.90
N HIS A 74 -14.91 27.85 -3.86
CA HIS A 74 -15.95 28.13 -4.81
C HIS A 74 -16.40 29.61 -4.76
N SER A 75 -16.61 30.16 -3.56
CA SER A 75 -16.91 31.58 -3.39
C SER A 75 -15.82 32.47 -3.96
N ARG A 76 -14.54 32.21 -3.67
CA ARG A 76 -13.42 32.99 -4.23
C ARG A 76 -13.29 32.86 -5.75
N ALA A 77 -13.42 31.65 -6.27
CA ALA A 77 -13.31 31.44 -7.71
C ALA A 77 -14.47 32.11 -8.47
N VAL A 78 -15.71 31.95 -8.01
CA VAL A 78 -16.90 32.36 -8.77
C VAL A 78 -17.35 33.78 -8.45
N ILE A 79 -17.37 34.16 -7.17
CA ILE A 79 -17.88 35.46 -6.71
C ILE A 79 -16.79 36.52 -6.83
N GLU A 80 -15.61 36.26 -6.27
CA GLU A 80 -14.47 37.19 -6.32
C GLU A 80 -13.76 37.16 -7.69
N LYS A 81 -14.10 36.19 -8.54
CA LYS A 81 -13.55 36.00 -9.90
C LYS A 81 -12.03 35.88 -9.93
N ASP A 82 -11.45 35.18 -8.94
CA ASP A 82 -10.03 34.87 -8.97
C ASP A 82 -9.73 33.91 -10.14
N THR A 83 -9.03 34.45 -11.14
CA THR A 83 -8.58 33.72 -12.33
C THR A 83 -7.76 32.48 -12.01
N THR A 84 -6.93 32.51 -10.96
CA THR A 84 -6.05 31.39 -10.62
C THR A 84 -6.87 30.23 -10.05
N ALA A 85 -7.78 30.53 -9.12
CA ALA A 85 -8.67 29.54 -8.52
C ALA A 85 -9.62 28.93 -9.58
N LEU A 86 -10.14 29.74 -10.51
CA LEU A 86 -10.96 29.28 -11.63
C LEU A 86 -10.20 28.32 -12.55
N ILE A 87 -8.96 28.66 -12.93
CA ILE A 87 -8.11 27.79 -13.75
C ILE A 87 -7.87 26.46 -13.03
N PHE A 88 -7.59 26.50 -11.73
CA PHE A 88 -7.36 25.29 -10.94
C PHE A 88 -8.61 24.39 -10.86
N LEU A 89 -9.78 24.97 -10.58
CA LEU A 89 -11.06 24.24 -10.59
C LEU A 89 -11.39 23.65 -11.97
N ALA A 90 -11.14 24.40 -13.04
CA ALA A 90 -11.37 23.91 -14.39
C ALA A 90 -10.49 22.68 -14.70
N LYS A 91 -9.21 22.72 -14.28
CA LYS A 91 -8.27 21.60 -14.47
C LYS A 91 -8.65 20.35 -13.68
N THR A 92 -9.34 20.47 -12.55
CA THR A 92 -9.70 19.32 -11.71
C THR A 92 -11.07 18.77 -12.08
N LEU A 93 -12.09 19.63 -12.17
CA LEU A 93 -13.50 19.24 -12.35
C LEU A 93 -13.94 19.17 -13.82
N LEU A 94 -13.31 19.91 -14.72
CA LEU A 94 -13.73 19.99 -16.13
C LEU A 94 -12.82 19.18 -17.07
N LYS A 95 -12.07 18.20 -16.55
CA LYS A 95 -11.22 17.32 -17.35
C LYS A 95 -11.98 16.63 -18.48
N ASP A 96 -13.19 16.16 -18.20
CA ASP A 96 -14.07 15.49 -19.17
C ASP A 96 -14.53 16.43 -20.29
N ARG A 97 -14.46 17.75 -20.07
CA ARG A 97 -14.79 18.79 -21.05
C ARG A 97 -13.56 19.27 -21.84
N GLY A 98 -12.41 18.61 -21.66
CA GLY A 98 -11.18 18.93 -22.38
C GLY A 98 -10.25 19.93 -21.67
N TYR A 99 -10.51 20.29 -20.41
CA TYR A 99 -9.60 21.11 -19.59
C TYR A 99 -8.46 20.26 -19.00
N ILE A 100 -7.78 19.54 -19.88
CA ILE A 100 -6.57 18.81 -19.57
C ILE A 100 -5.37 19.73 -19.78
N GLU A 101 -4.43 19.74 -18.83
CA GLU A 101 -3.14 20.34 -19.09
C GLU A 101 -2.48 19.55 -20.23
N GLY A 102 -2.49 20.13 -21.42
CA GLY A 102 -1.70 19.60 -22.52
C GLY A 102 -0.26 19.56 -22.04
N ARG A 103 0.35 18.37 -21.99
CA ARG A 103 1.81 18.26 -21.96
C ARG A 103 2.28 18.89 -23.27
N GLY A 104 2.60 20.18 -23.21
CA GLY A 104 3.17 20.90 -24.34
C GLY A 104 4.35 20.10 -24.88
N ALA A 105 4.45 20.03 -26.21
CA ALA A 105 5.50 19.58 -27.12
C ALA A 105 6.94 19.25 -26.60
N ILE A 106 7.08 18.57 -25.47
CA ILE A 106 8.31 18.07 -24.84
C ILE A 106 7.95 16.77 -24.13
N GLY A 107 7.91 15.69 -24.89
CA GLY A 107 7.52 14.36 -24.43
C GLY A 107 6.85 13.55 -25.54
N GLU A 108 6.62 12.26 -25.31
CA GLU A 108 6.14 11.20 -26.23
C GLU A 108 4.95 11.56 -27.15
N ASN A 109 4.27 12.69 -26.95
CA ASN A 109 3.13 13.18 -27.73
C ASN A 109 3.49 14.15 -28.87
N ALA A 110 4.76 14.25 -29.26
CA ALA A 110 5.14 15.05 -30.42
C ALA A 110 4.44 14.53 -31.70
N PRO A 111 4.02 15.41 -32.64
CA PRO A 111 3.32 15.00 -33.84
C PRO A 111 4.13 13.97 -34.65
N ILE A 112 5.45 14.14 -34.70
CA ILE A 112 6.37 13.22 -35.36
C ILE A 112 6.45 11.85 -34.69
N VAL A 113 6.30 11.79 -33.36
CA VAL A 113 6.30 10.52 -32.62
C VAL A 113 5.01 9.76 -32.89
N ARG A 114 3.87 10.47 -32.98
CA ARG A 114 2.58 9.87 -33.32
C ARG A 114 2.57 9.29 -34.73
N GLU A 115 3.03 10.06 -35.72
CA GLU A 115 3.11 9.62 -37.12
C GLU A 115 3.97 8.36 -37.25
N VAL A 116 5.14 8.34 -36.61
CA VAL A 116 6.04 7.17 -36.62
C VAL A 116 5.40 5.96 -35.92
N ILE A 117 4.63 6.15 -34.85
CA ILE A 117 3.89 5.06 -34.20
C ILE A 117 2.77 4.52 -35.10
N ASP A 118 2.01 5.39 -35.76
CA ASP A 118 0.94 4.99 -36.67
C ASP A 118 1.48 4.19 -37.86
N GLU A 119 2.66 4.56 -38.38
CA GLU A 119 3.38 3.77 -39.40
C GLU A 119 3.78 2.37 -38.91
N VAL A 120 4.26 2.25 -37.66
CA VAL A 120 4.60 0.95 -37.07
C VAL A 120 3.35 0.10 -36.90
N ILE A 121 2.23 0.68 -36.46
CA ILE A 121 0.94 -0.02 -36.33
C ILE A 121 0.43 -0.47 -37.70
N ALA A 122 0.59 0.37 -38.73
CA ALA A 122 0.24 0.03 -40.11
C ALA A 122 1.18 -1.00 -40.76
N GLY A 123 2.29 -1.37 -40.09
CA GLY A 123 3.29 -2.30 -40.60
C GLY A 123 4.17 -1.73 -41.72
N SER A 124 4.14 -0.42 -41.96
CA SER A 124 4.96 0.24 -42.98
C SER A 124 6.39 0.54 -42.51
N CYS A 125 6.63 0.50 -41.19
CA CYS A 125 7.92 0.78 -40.57
C CYS A 125 8.27 -0.28 -39.52
N THR A 126 9.54 -0.68 -39.43
CA THR A 126 10.02 -1.57 -38.34
C THR A 126 10.24 -0.77 -37.05
N VAL A 127 10.13 -1.45 -35.91
CA VAL A 127 10.26 -0.84 -34.57
C VAL A 127 11.62 -0.15 -34.40
N GLU A 128 12.68 -0.75 -34.95
CA GLU A 128 14.04 -0.20 -34.93
C GLU A 128 14.15 1.08 -35.77
N MET A 129 13.53 1.11 -36.95
CA MET A 129 13.55 2.28 -37.83
C MET A 129 12.74 3.43 -37.26
N ALA A 130 11.62 3.13 -36.62
CA ALA A 130 10.84 4.10 -35.86
C ALA A 130 11.66 4.72 -34.72
N ALA A 131 12.38 3.91 -33.94
CA ALA A 131 13.23 4.39 -32.86
C ALA A 131 14.37 5.29 -33.35
N LEU A 132 15.03 4.92 -34.45
CA LEU A 132 16.09 5.74 -35.06
C LEU A 132 15.57 7.09 -35.57
N ARG A 133 14.37 7.13 -36.16
CA ARG A 133 13.74 8.38 -36.61
C ARG A 133 13.43 9.30 -35.43
N ILE A 134 12.85 8.75 -34.35
CA ILE A 134 12.52 9.51 -33.13
C ILE A 134 13.80 10.05 -32.46
N ALA A 135 14.85 9.24 -32.41
CA ALA A 135 16.15 9.63 -31.84
C ALA A 135 16.84 10.72 -32.65
N ARG A 136 16.77 10.67 -34.00
CA ARG A 136 17.35 11.70 -34.88
C ARG A 136 16.74 13.08 -34.64
N GLU A 137 15.45 13.13 -34.32
CA GLU A 137 14.72 14.36 -34.01
C GLU A 137 14.94 14.85 -32.56
N GLY A 138 15.80 14.16 -31.79
CA GLY A 138 16.13 14.51 -30.40
C GLY A 138 14.95 14.36 -29.44
N LYS A 139 13.95 13.54 -29.79
CA LYS A 139 12.78 13.30 -28.95
C LYS A 139 13.00 12.04 -28.09
N PRO A 140 12.49 12.02 -26.85
CA PRO A 140 12.59 10.84 -25.99
C PRO A 140 11.83 9.68 -26.64
N LEU A 141 12.44 8.49 -26.60
CA LEU A 141 11.81 7.29 -27.13
C LEU A 141 10.59 6.91 -26.27
N PRO A 142 9.42 6.65 -26.88
CA PRO A 142 8.26 6.15 -26.17
C PRO A 142 8.50 4.83 -25.46
N LYS A 143 7.95 4.68 -24.24
CA LYS A 143 8.13 3.49 -23.42
C LYS A 143 7.71 2.19 -24.12
N VAL A 144 6.68 2.26 -24.98
CA VAL A 144 6.18 1.13 -25.75
C VAL A 144 7.25 0.60 -26.71
N LEU A 145 7.94 1.48 -27.44
CA LEU A 145 9.00 1.07 -28.37
C LEU A 145 10.21 0.52 -27.61
N GLU A 146 10.53 1.07 -26.44
CA GLU A 146 11.59 0.55 -25.57
C GLU A 146 11.31 -0.90 -25.15
N ILE A 147 10.08 -1.21 -24.74
CA ILE A 147 9.66 -2.57 -24.37
C ILE A 147 9.75 -3.51 -25.59
N MET A 148 9.30 -3.06 -26.76
CA MET A 148 9.34 -3.88 -27.99
C MET A 148 10.78 -4.15 -28.46
N LEU A 149 11.71 -3.23 -28.24
CA LEU A 149 13.13 -3.39 -28.57
C LEU A 149 13.89 -4.21 -27.53
N THR A 150 13.37 -4.33 -26.31
CA THR A 150 14.00 -5.14 -25.26
C THR A 150 13.87 -6.60 -25.65
N LYS A 151 15.00 -7.24 -25.99
CA LYS A 151 15.03 -8.69 -26.21
C LYS A 151 14.59 -9.35 -24.90
N PRO A 152 13.69 -10.36 -24.93
CA PRO A 152 13.38 -11.11 -23.74
C PRO A 152 14.67 -11.74 -23.22
N ASP A 153 15.04 -11.42 -21.98
CA ASP A 153 16.10 -12.11 -21.27
C ASP A 153 15.60 -13.53 -20.98
N LEU A 154 15.87 -14.43 -21.92
CA LEU A 154 15.81 -15.86 -21.67
C LEU A 154 17.01 -16.15 -20.79
N GLY A 155 16.89 -15.84 -19.50
CA GLY A 155 17.89 -16.13 -18.51
C GLY A 155 18.22 -17.61 -18.58
N ASN A 156 19.35 -17.95 -19.18
CA ASN A 156 19.95 -19.26 -19.02
C ASN A 156 20.49 -19.32 -17.59
N HIS A 157 19.59 -19.53 -16.63
CA HIS A 157 19.95 -20.04 -15.32
C HIS A 157 20.15 -21.54 -15.47
N GLU A 158 21.32 -21.93 -15.98
CA GLU A 158 21.85 -23.24 -15.64
C GLU A 158 22.19 -23.17 -14.14
N GLU A 159 21.24 -23.56 -13.28
CA GLU A 159 21.56 -23.87 -11.89
C GLU A 159 22.48 -25.09 -11.91
N GLU A 160 23.79 -24.87 -12.06
CA GLU A 160 24.80 -25.87 -11.74
C GLU A 160 24.73 -26.13 -10.24
N SER A 161 23.87 -27.07 -9.83
CA SER A 161 24.03 -27.69 -8.52
C SER A 161 25.43 -28.32 -8.48
N PRO A 162 26.23 -28.06 -7.42
CA PRO A 162 27.56 -28.64 -7.33
C PRO A 162 27.45 -30.17 -7.43
N PRO A 163 28.33 -30.84 -8.19
CA PRO A 163 28.25 -32.28 -8.35
C PRO A 163 28.48 -32.94 -6.98
N ILE A 164 27.42 -33.49 -6.40
CA ILE A 164 27.50 -34.33 -5.20
C ILE A 164 28.19 -35.62 -5.63
N SER A 165 29.22 -36.05 -4.90
CA SER A 165 29.90 -37.31 -5.22
C SER A 165 28.96 -38.51 -5.02
N ASP A 166 29.15 -39.59 -5.78
CA ASP A 166 28.31 -40.79 -5.67
C ASP A 166 28.29 -41.38 -4.24
N GLU A 167 29.40 -41.23 -3.52
CA GLU A 167 29.54 -41.66 -2.12
C GLU A 167 28.68 -40.81 -1.17
N GLU A 168 28.72 -39.48 -1.30
CA GLU A 168 27.87 -38.56 -0.52
C GLU A 168 26.38 -38.73 -0.82
N LEU A 169 26.03 -39.11 -2.05
CA LEU A 169 24.66 -39.38 -2.45
C LEU A 169 24.12 -40.65 -1.78
N GLU A 170 24.92 -41.72 -1.76
CA GLU A 170 24.57 -42.98 -1.12
C GLU A 170 24.46 -42.81 0.41
N GLU A 171 25.35 -42.04 1.03
CA GLU A 171 25.26 -41.74 2.47
C GLU A 171 23.97 -40.99 2.83
N LYS A 172 23.61 -39.97 2.04
CA LYS A 172 22.35 -39.23 2.23
C LYS A 172 21.14 -40.14 2.03
N TYR A 173 21.18 -41.03 1.05
CA TYR A 173 20.12 -42.00 0.79
C TYR A 173 19.93 -42.96 1.98
N GLN A 174 21.03 -43.51 2.51
CA GLN A 174 20.98 -44.38 3.67
C GLN A 174 20.52 -43.66 4.94
N ALA A 175 20.94 -42.41 5.14
CA ALA A 175 20.46 -41.58 6.25
C ALA A 175 18.93 -41.36 6.17
N ALA A 176 18.40 -41.10 4.98
CA ALA A 176 16.97 -40.97 4.76
C ALA A 176 16.22 -42.27 5.04
N LEU A 177 16.74 -43.42 4.57
CA LEU A 177 16.15 -44.73 4.86
C LEU A 177 16.11 -45.04 6.37
N ARG A 178 17.17 -44.67 7.12
CA ARG A 178 17.20 -44.83 8.58
C ARG A 178 16.14 -43.97 9.27
N GLN A 179 15.98 -42.71 8.84
CA GLN A 179 14.94 -41.83 9.40
C GLN A 179 13.54 -42.38 9.15
N VAL A 180 13.27 -42.89 7.94
CA VAL A 180 11.98 -43.51 7.59
C VAL A 180 11.74 -44.77 8.43
N ALA A 181 12.77 -45.60 8.64
CA ALA A 181 12.69 -46.78 9.49
C ALA A 181 12.42 -46.41 10.96
N GLU A 182 13.14 -45.43 11.52
CA GLU A 182 12.90 -44.95 12.89
C GLU A 182 11.51 -44.37 13.08
N GLN A 183 11.02 -43.61 12.09
CA GLN A 183 9.65 -43.11 12.12
C GLN A 183 8.64 -44.26 12.13
N ARG A 184 8.84 -45.28 11.28
CA ARG A 184 7.95 -46.43 11.18
C ARG A 184 7.94 -47.29 12.43
N ASP A 185 9.11 -47.58 12.99
CA ASP A 185 9.27 -48.60 14.03
C ASP A 185 9.08 -48.04 15.44
N LYS A 186 9.43 -46.77 15.67
CA LYS A 186 9.39 -46.15 16.99
C LYS A 186 8.31 -45.08 17.09
N PHE A 187 8.33 -44.09 16.19
CA PHE A 187 7.47 -42.92 16.30
C PHE A 187 5.99 -43.22 16.07
N VAL A 188 5.65 -43.92 14.99
CA VAL A 188 4.25 -44.21 14.62
C VAL A 188 3.54 -45.09 15.67
N PRO A 189 4.14 -46.18 16.20
CA PRO A 189 3.52 -46.98 17.24
C PRO A 189 3.29 -46.20 18.54
N GLN A 190 4.30 -45.45 19.02
CA GLN A 190 4.18 -44.62 20.23
C GLN A 190 3.06 -43.58 20.08
N ARG A 191 3.01 -42.88 18.94
CA ARG A 191 1.92 -41.93 18.66
C ARG A 191 0.55 -42.57 18.63
N ARG A 192 0.43 -43.82 18.13
CA ARG A 192 -0.85 -44.54 18.14
C ARG A 192 -1.30 -44.85 19.58
N GLU A 193 -0.39 -45.28 20.44
CA GLU A 193 -0.67 -45.52 21.85
C GLU A 193 -1.08 -44.23 22.58
N GLU A 194 -0.35 -43.13 22.37
CA GLU A 194 -0.70 -41.81 22.91
C GLU A 194 -2.09 -41.35 22.46
N VAL A 195 -2.40 -41.48 21.17
CA VAL A 195 -3.73 -41.08 20.64
C VAL A 195 -4.83 -41.95 21.21
N VAL A 196 -4.60 -43.24 21.41
CA VAL A 196 -5.56 -44.13 22.08
C VAL A 196 -5.79 -43.66 23.51
N ALA A 197 -4.72 -43.42 24.29
CA ALA A 197 -4.82 -42.93 25.66
C ALA A 197 -5.57 -41.59 25.75
N LEU A 198 -5.27 -40.65 24.85
CA LEU A 198 -5.98 -39.37 24.77
C LEU A 198 -7.47 -39.56 24.44
N LYS A 199 -7.81 -40.47 23.53
CA LYS A 199 -9.21 -40.81 23.21
C LYS A 199 -9.93 -41.44 24.40
N GLU A 200 -9.24 -42.18 25.26
CA GLU A 200 -9.84 -42.69 26.50
C GLU A 200 -10.10 -41.57 27.50
N VAL A 201 -9.12 -40.69 27.71
CA VAL A 201 -9.27 -39.52 28.60
C VAL A 201 -10.37 -38.57 28.13
N LEU A 202 -10.51 -38.40 26.81
CA LEU A 202 -11.52 -37.56 26.19
C LEU A 202 -12.89 -38.27 26.04
N ARG A 203 -13.00 -39.56 26.38
CA ARG A 203 -14.25 -40.33 26.25
C ARG A 203 -15.36 -39.78 27.16
N ASP A 204 -14.98 -39.25 28.33
CA ASP A 204 -15.90 -38.72 29.34
C ASP A 204 -16.02 -37.19 29.30
N GLN A 205 -15.23 -36.50 28.45
CA GLN A 205 -15.38 -35.07 28.22
C GLN A 205 -16.45 -34.88 27.13
N ASP A 206 -17.64 -34.43 27.54
CA ASP A 206 -18.78 -34.22 26.66
C ASP A 206 -18.38 -33.43 25.39
N SER A 207 -18.63 -34.04 24.23
CA SER A 207 -18.59 -33.32 22.95
C SER A 207 -19.51 -32.10 23.06
N PHE A 208 -18.91 -30.93 22.88
CA PHE A 208 -19.58 -29.63 22.87
C PHE A 208 -20.96 -29.71 22.20
N LYS A 209 -22.04 -29.68 22.99
CA LYS A 209 -23.40 -29.46 22.50
C LYS A 209 -23.62 -27.94 22.50
N PRO A 210 -23.70 -27.26 21.35
CA PRO A 210 -24.05 -25.85 21.33
C PRO A 210 -25.46 -25.70 21.94
N GLY A 211 -25.57 -24.75 22.88
CA GLY A 211 -26.59 -24.70 23.93
C GLY A 211 -28.04 -24.88 23.48
N GLY A 212 -28.77 -25.63 24.29
CA GLY A 212 -30.23 -25.55 24.39
C GLY A 212 -30.58 -24.99 25.76
N GLU A 213 -30.72 -23.66 25.83
CA GLU A 213 -31.61 -22.87 26.69
C GLU A 213 -31.65 -21.45 26.13
#